data_AF-A0A9E0FK95-F1
#
_entry.id   AF-A0A9E0FK95-F1
#
_cell.length_a   1.000
_cell.length_b   1.000
_cell.length_c   1.000
_cell.angle_alpha   90.00
_cell.angle_beta   90.00
_cell.angle_gamma   90.00
#
_symmetry.space_group_name_H-M   'P 1'
#
loop_
_entity.id
_entity.type
_entity.pdbx_description
1 polymer ?
#
loop_
_entity_poly.entity_id
_entity_poly.type
_entity_poly.pdbx_seq_one_letter_code
_entity_poly.pdbx_strand_id
1 'polypeptide(L)'
;MSVIRDQHIDFILQDLHRRGIVREDLRDNLLDHLCCLLEAEEWEEDAFGKTYERIIRRFYKHRLSELEEETTNLLTYKNYYAMKKVMILSGVSATLVLSAGIVLKFMHMPGAAAGIVTGTLLFSLIFLPLMLVLRLREKKAMTERVMVSLSAITGILISMGILFKLMHWPMANILGLSSVGILVFLFLPVYLVTGLRNPDTRLNTIVSSVLIVCGSALFLSLARPPYATRVQYIRNTEQFIRSQRILETEARQITVESSAANEELTRVRTLCSSLRSAIVQFETGLPSLGDDYLKKEAFISDELITPVLNERDHADQYASLKQAVASYNGKLSNDMQPLPVKATLLENPKVPSLVALNDLTQIEMIALQNARRLKAGS
;
A
#
# COMPACT_ATOMS: atom_id res chain seq x y z
N MET A 1 -21.55 58.84 -30.17
CA MET A 1 -21.21 57.71 -29.28
C MET A 1 -22.49 57.03 -28.82
N SER A 2 -22.72 55.83 -29.34
CA SER A 2 -23.94 55.03 -29.15
C SER A 2 -23.87 54.34 -27.79
N VAL A 3 -24.87 54.49 -26.92
CA VAL A 3 -24.86 53.85 -25.58
C VAL A 3 -25.64 52.54 -25.63
N ILE A 4 -25.01 51.44 -25.23
CA ILE A 4 -25.68 50.13 -25.10
C ILE A 4 -26.52 50.13 -23.82
N ARG A 5 -27.80 49.73 -23.96
CA ARG A 5 -28.74 49.59 -22.84
C ARG A 5 -28.90 48.11 -22.47
N ASP A 6 -29.36 47.83 -21.26
CA ASP A 6 -29.55 46.46 -20.76
C ASP A 6 -30.42 45.60 -21.70
N GLN A 7 -31.45 46.19 -22.32
CA GLN A 7 -32.30 45.51 -23.30
C GLN A 7 -31.52 45.01 -24.54
N HIS A 8 -30.47 45.71 -24.95
CA HIS A 8 -29.61 45.30 -26.06
C HIS A 8 -28.67 44.15 -25.63
N ILE A 9 -28.19 44.19 -24.39
CA ILE A 9 -27.34 43.13 -23.81
C ILE A 9 -28.13 41.82 -23.71
N ASP A 10 -29.36 41.89 -23.19
CA ASP A 10 -30.26 40.74 -23.11
C ASP A 10 -30.58 40.16 -24.49
N PHE A 11 -30.80 41.03 -25.48
CA PHE A 11 -31.01 40.61 -26.87
C PHE A 11 -29.80 39.85 -27.44
N ILE A 12 -28.58 40.38 -27.27
CA ILE A 12 -27.35 39.75 -27.76
C ILE A 12 -27.13 38.40 -27.06
N LEU A 13 -27.28 38.35 -25.74
CA LEU A 13 -27.14 37.11 -24.96
C LEU A 13 -28.10 36.01 -25.43
N GLN A 14 -29.38 36.36 -25.64
CA GLN A 14 -30.38 35.41 -26.14
C GLN A 14 -30.08 34.97 -27.57
N ASP A 15 -29.63 35.87 -28.45
CA ASP A 15 -29.28 35.54 -29.83
C ASP A 15 -28.03 34.65 -29.91
N LEU A 16 -26.99 34.93 -29.14
CA LEU A 16 -25.79 34.08 -29.02
C LEU A 16 -26.16 32.66 -28.57
N HIS A 17 -27.02 32.53 -27.57
CA HIS A 17 -27.50 31.24 -27.09
C HIS A 17 -28.32 30.50 -28.15
N ARG A 18 -29.24 31.19 -28.86
CA ARG A 18 -30.04 30.61 -29.95
C ARG A 18 -29.19 30.13 -31.12
N ARG A 19 -28.05 30.79 -31.38
CA ARG A 19 -27.11 30.44 -32.46
C ARG A 19 -26.10 29.34 -32.10
N GLY A 20 -26.21 28.77 -30.89
CA GLY A 20 -25.46 27.58 -30.49
C GLY A 20 -24.21 27.84 -29.64
N ILE A 21 -24.05 29.04 -29.07
CA ILE A 21 -23.02 29.30 -28.05
C ILE A 21 -23.58 28.93 -26.68
N VAL A 22 -23.13 27.79 -26.12
CA VAL A 22 -23.66 27.25 -24.86
C VAL A 22 -22.73 27.60 -23.69
N ARG A 23 -21.40 27.58 -23.91
CA ARG A 23 -20.41 27.86 -22.85
C ARG A 23 -20.43 29.32 -22.42
N GLU A 24 -20.59 29.52 -21.11
CA GLU A 24 -20.66 30.83 -20.45
C GLU A 24 -19.42 31.68 -20.73
N ASP A 25 -18.22 31.16 -20.48
CA ASP A 25 -16.97 31.89 -20.77
C ASP A 25 -16.87 32.38 -22.22
N LEU A 26 -17.32 31.58 -23.19
CA LEU A 26 -17.27 31.98 -24.60
C LEU A 26 -18.33 33.04 -24.90
N ARG A 27 -19.53 32.85 -24.37
CA ARG A 27 -20.64 33.78 -24.52
C ARG A 27 -20.29 35.16 -23.95
N ASP A 28 -19.68 35.20 -22.78
CA ASP A 28 -19.33 36.45 -22.09
C ASP A 28 -18.19 37.18 -22.82
N ASN A 29 -17.18 36.44 -23.32
CA ASN A 29 -16.13 37.01 -24.18
C ASN A 29 -16.70 37.55 -25.50
N LEU A 30 -17.65 36.84 -26.12
CA LEU A 30 -18.29 37.30 -27.34
C LEU A 30 -19.19 38.51 -27.08
N LEU A 31 -19.94 38.53 -25.97
CA LEU A 31 -20.76 39.65 -25.55
C LEU A 31 -19.91 40.91 -25.36
N ASP A 32 -18.82 40.82 -24.59
CA ASP A 32 -17.91 41.94 -24.34
C ASP A 32 -17.34 42.51 -25.63
N HIS A 33 -16.88 41.63 -26.54
CA HIS A 33 -16.33 42.07 -27.81
C HIS A 33 -17.39 42.66 -28.75
N LEU A 34 -18.61 42.11 -28.77
CA LEU A 34 -19.74 42.64 -29.54
C LEU A 34 -20.17 44.02 -29.02
N CYS A 35 -20.24 44.19 -27.70
CA CYS A 35 -20.55 45.47 -27.07
C CYS A 35 -19.50 46.53 -27.41
N CYS A 36 -18.20 46.22 -27.27
CA CYS A 36 -17.12 47.13 -27.66
C CYS A 36 -17.22 47.57 -29.14
N LEU A 37 -17.50 46.64 -30.06
CA LEU A 37 -17.61 46.95 -31.49
C LEU A 37 -18.85 47.76 -31.82
N LEU A 38 -19.96 47.51 -31.13
CA LEU A 38 -21.19 48.27 -31.27
C LEU A 38 -21.03 49.70 -30.74
N GLU A 39 -20.32 49.90 -29.64
CA GLU A 39 -20.03 51.25 -29.12
C GLU A 39 -19.08 52.05 -30.01
N ALA A 40 -18.20 51.35 -30.74
CA ALA A 40 -17.24 51.95 -31.67
C ALA A 40 -17.86 52.41 -33.01
N GLU A 41 -18.96 51.78 -33.46
CA GLU A 41 -19.71 52.23 -34.64
C GLU A 41 -20.82 53.22 -34.23
N GLU A 42 -21.00 54.31 -34.99
CA GLU A 42 -22.15 55.22 -34.79
C GLU A 42 -23.41 54.65 -35.44
N TRP A 43 -24.49 54.52 -34.67
CA TRP A 43 -25.79 54.05 -35.16
C TRP A 43 -26.96 54.72 -34.43
N GLU A 44 -28.06 54.91 -35.16
CA GLU A 44 -29.34 55.32 -34.59
C GLU A 44 -30.08 54.11 -34.01
N GLU A 45 -30.96 54.34 -33.02
CA GLU A 45 -31.68 53.29 -32.30
C GLU A 45 -32.43 52.33 -33.24
N ASP A 46 -33.06 52.87 -34.29
CA ASP A 46 -33.77 52.12 -35.33
C ASP A 46 -32.84 51.27 -36.23
N ALA A 47 -31.53 51.54 -36.21
CA ALA A 47 -30.51 50.86 -36.99
C ALA A 47 -29.74 49.79 -36.19
N PHE A 48 -29.95 49.66 -34.88
CA PHE A 48 -29.24 48.70 -34.01
C PHE A 48 -29.21 47.28 -34.59
N GLY A 49 -30.36 46.75 -35.02
CA GLY A 49 -30.45 45.39 -35.57
C GLY A 49 -29.61 45.20 -36.84
N LYS A 50 -29.55 46.21 -37.72
CA LYS A 50 -28.74 46.16 -38.96
C LYS A 50 -27.25 46.25 -38.67
N THR A 51 -26.85 47.07 -37.69
CA THR A 51 -25.45 47.21 -37.27
C THR A 51 -24.98 45.96 -36.54
N TYR A 52 -25.79 45.42 -35.63
CA TYR A 52 -25.54 44.14 -34.96
C TYR A 52 -25.37 42.98 -35.96
N GLU A 53 -26.29 42.84 -36.91
CA GLU A 53 -26.23 41.77 -37.91
C GLU A 53 -24.96 41.87 -38.78
N ARG A 54 -24.49 43.09 -39.07
CA ARG A 54 -23.25 43.33 -39.79
C ARG A 54 -22.02 42.94 -38.97
N ILE A 55 -22.00 43.29 -37.68
CA ILE A 55 -20.88 43.05 -36.77
C ILE A 55 -20.78 41.55 -36.44
N ILE A 56 -21.88 40.89 -36.09
CA ILE A 56 -21.87 39.47 -35.70
C ILE A 56 -21.39 38.56 -36.84
N ARG A 57 -21.69 38.91 -38.11
CA ARG A 57 -21.21 38.19 -39.30
C ARG A 57 -19.68 38.22 -39.47
N ARG A 58 -18.96 39.13 -38.79
CA ARG A 58 -17.49 39.17 -38.80
C ARG A 58 -16.85 38.06 -37.97
N PHE A 59 -17.59 37.47 -37.02
CA PHE A 59 -17.07 36.49 -36.06
C PHE A 59 -17.07 35.05 -36.58
N TYR A 60 -17.77 34.75 -37.68
CA TYR A 60 -17.91 33.38 -38.19
C TYR A 60 -17.96 33.35 -39.72
N LYS A 61 -17.52 32.23 -40.34
CA LYS A 61 -17.54 32.06 -41.79
C LYS A 61 -18.85 31.47 -42.31
N HIS A 62 -19.37 30.47 -41.60
CA HIS A 62 -20.59 29.77 -42.01
C HIS A 62 -21.68 29.85 -40.94
N ARG A 63 -21.37 29.50 -39.69
CA ARG A 63 -22.32 29.52 -38.57
C ARG A 63 -21.60 29.87 -37.27
N LEU A 64 -22.25 30.61 -36.39
CA LEU A 64 -21.66 31.02 -35.11
C LEU A 64 -21.31 29.81 -34.20
N SER A 65 -22.05 28.70 -34.30
CA SER A 65 -21.78 27.45 -33.60
C SER A 65 -20.40 26.83 -33.90
N GLU A 66 -19.74 27.23 -35.01
CA GLU A 66 -18.38 26.83 -35.36
C GLU A 66 -17.38 27.25 -34.28
N LEU A 67 -17.55 28.43 -33.67
CA LEU A 67 -16.67 28.90 -32.59
C LEU A 67 -16.75 28.02 -31.34
N GLU A 68 -17.95 27.54 -31.01
CA GLU A 68 -18.17 26.61 -29.90
C GLU A 68 -17.58 25.24 -30.22
N GLU A 69 -17.77 24.76 -31.46
CA GLU A 69 -17.22 23.49 -31.94
C GLU A 69 -15.68 23.51 -31.99
N GLU A 70 -15.07 24.54 -32.55
CA GLU A 70 -13.62 24.74 -32.59
C GLU A 70 -13.04 24.82 -31.19
N THR A 71 -13.66 25.57 -30.28
CA THR A 71 -13.13 25.65 -28.91
C THR A 71 -13.30 24.33 -28.16
N THR A 72 -14.42 23.64 -28.35
CA THR A 72 -14.65 22.31 -27.78
C THR A 72 -13.64 21.29 -28.34
N ASN A 73 -13.35 21.36 -29.63
CA ASN A 73 -12.34 20.55 -30.30
C ASN A 73 -10.96 20.86 -29.73
N LEU A 74 -10.57 22.13 -29.63
CA LEU A 74 -9.28 22.53 -29.05
C LEU A 74 -9.13 22.04 -27.60
N LEU A 75 -10.14 22.24 -26.75
CA LEU A 75 -10.12 21.80 -25.35
C LEU A 75 -10.09 20.26 -25.23
N THR A 76 -10.88 19.57 -26.04
CA THR A 76 -11.00 18.12 -25.99
C THR A 76 -9.76 17.44 -26.55
N TYR A 77 -9.30 17.84 -27.74
CA TYR A 77 -8.13 17.27 -28.39
C TYR A 77 -6.83 17.63 -27.64
N LYS A 78 -6.62 18.88 -27.21
CA LYS A 78 -5.40 19.27 -26.46
C LYS A 78 -5.26 18.49 -25.16
N ASN A 79 -6.34 18.40 -24.37
CA ASN A 79 -6.32 17.64 -23.12
C ASN A 79 -6.17 16.14 -23.39
N TYR A 80 -6.82 15.60 -24.42
CA TYR A 80 -6.68 14.20 -24.83
C TYR A 80 -5.23 13.86 -25.22
N TYR A 81 -4.57 14.68 -26.04
CA TYR A 81 -3.16 14.48 -26.43
C TYR A 81 -2.21 14.63 -25.23
N ALA A 82 -2.45 15.59 -24.35
CA ALA A 82 -1.68 15.76 -23.12
C ALA A 82 -1.80 14.52 -22.22
N MET A 83 -3.01 14.03 -21.97
CA MET A 83 -3.25 12.80 -21.20
C MET A 83 -2.58 11.59 -21.84
N LYS A 84 -2.66 11.44 -23.17
CA LYS A 84 -2.01 10.35 -23.89
C LYS A 84 -0.48 10.40 -23.74
N LYS A 85 0.12 11.60 -23.81
CA LYS A 85 1.56 11.80 -23.61
C LYS A 85 1.96 11.46 -22.18
N VAL A 86 1.20 11.93 -21.19
CA VAL A 86 1.43 11.63 -19.77
C VAL A 86 1.31 10.13 -19.50
N MET A 87 0.30 9.46 -20.05
CA MET A 87 0.13 8.01 -19.93
C MET A 87 1.36 7.25 -20.47
N ILE A 88 1.82 7.57 -21.68
CA ILE A 88 2.98 6.88 -22.26
C ILE A 88 4.24 7.15 -21.42
N LEU A 89 4.46 8.42 -21.02
CA LEU A 89 5.61 8.80 -20.20
C LEU A 89 5.60 8.12 -18.83
N SER A 90 4.44 8.05 -18.17
CA SER A 90 4.29 7.37 -16.88
C SER A 90 4.48 5.86 -17.02
N GLY A 91 4.04 5.24 -18.11
CA GLY A 91 4.25 3.81 -18.36
C GLY A 91 5.73 3.45 -18.54
N VAL A 92 6.44 4.23 -19.37
CA VAL A 92 7.88 4.04 -19.61
C VAL A 92 8.69 4.25 -18.33
N SER A 93 8.44 5.36 -17.63
CA SER A 93 9.13 5.65 -16.37
C SER A 93 8.82 4.62 -15.28
N ALA A 94 7.57 4.14 -15.17
CA ALA A 94 7.21 3.10 -14.21
C ALA A 94 7.99 1.81 -14.47
N THR A 95 8.09 1.41 -15.74
CA THR A 95 8.80 0.19 -16.15
C THR A 95 10.29 0.31 -15.84
N LEU A 96 10.93 1.43 -16.19
CA LEU A 96 12.36 1.66 -15.92
C LEU A 96 12.67 1.68 -14.42
N VAL A 97 11.87 2.43 -13.64
CA VAL A 97 12.07 2.55 -12.18
C VAL A 97 11.84 1.21 -11.48
N LEU A 98 10.82 0.45 -11.89
CA LEU A 98 10.52 -0.86 -11.32
C LEU A 98 11.60 -1.88 -11.67
N SER A 99 12.04 -1.94 -12.93
CA SER A 99 13.16 -2.80 -13.35
C SER A 99 14.45 -2.46 -12.61
N ALA A 100 14.79 -1.17 -12.49
CA ALA A 100 15.95 -0.73 -11.71
C ALA A 100 15.82 -1.12 -10.24
N GLY A 101 14.64 -0.95 -9.63
CA GLY A 101 14.38 -1.37 -8.24
C GLY A 101 14.58 -2.87 -8.02
N ILE A 102 14.15 -3.71 -8.97
CA ILE A 102 14.38 -5.16 -8.93
C ILE A 102 15.88 -5.48 -9.03
N VAL A 103 16.61 -4.86 -9.97
CA VAL A 103 18.07 -5.08 -10.11
C VAL A 103 18.81 -4.65 -8.83
N LEU A 104 18.47 -3.50 -8.27
CA LEU A 104 19.05 -3.03 -6.99
C LEU A 104 18.76 -4.01 -5.86
N LYS A 105 17.59 -4.66 -5.85
CA LYS A 105 17.27 -5.71 -4.87
C LYS A 105 18.20 -6.91 -5.00
N PHE A 106 18.48 -7.35 -6.23
CA PHE A 106 19.44 -8.45 -6.46
C PHE A 106 20.87 -8.06 -6.11
N MET A 107 21.28 -6.83 -6.39
CA MET A 107 22.60 -6.32 -6.07
C MET A 107 22.76 -5.92 -4.59
N HIS A 108 21.73 -6.10 -3.75
CA HIS A 108 21.72 -5.72 -2.33
C HIS A 108 22.07 -4.23 -2.11
N MET A 109 21.74 -3.38 -3.08
CA MET A 109 22.03 -1.96 -3.03
C MET A 109 20.94 -1.19 -2.26
N PRO A 110 21.31 -0.12 -1.54
CA PRO A 110 20.33 0.74 -0.88
C PRO A 110 19.39 1.38 -1.92
N GLY A 111 18.12 1.57 -1.54
CA GLY A 111 17.11 2.17 -2.41
C GLY A 111 16.28 1.19 -3.25
N ALA A 112 16.57 -0.11 -3.22
CA ALA A 112 15.80 -1.14 -3.93
C ALA A 112 14.30 -1.10 -3.60
N ALA A 113 13.95 -1.01 -2.32
CA ALA A 113 12.56 -0.95 -1.88
C ALA A 113 11.85 0.32 -2.39
N ALA A 114 12.51 1.48 -2.31
CA ALA A 114 11.96 2.75 -2.79
C ALA A 114 11.69 2.73 -4.29
N GLY A 115 12.60 2.14 -5.09
CA GLY A 115 12.41 1.96 -6.53
C GLY A 115 11.20 1.08 -6.86
N ILE A 116 11.06 -0.06 -6.17
CA ILE A 116 9.91 -0.97 -6.36
C ILE A 116 8.60 -0.26 -6.00
N VAL A 117 8.51 0.38 -4.83
CA VAL A 117 7.31 1.11 -4.40
C VAL A 117 6.95 2.20 -5.40
N THR A 118 7.91 3.07 -5.74
CA THR A 118 7.67 4.21 -6.63
C THR A 118 7.23 3.75 -8.02
N GLY A 119 7.91 2.75 -8.58
CA GLY A 119 7.56 2.19 -9.89
C GLY A 119 6.17 1.56 -9.91
N THR A 120 5.81 0.78 -8.88
CA THR A 120 4.48 0.17 -8.79
C THR A 120 3.37 1.20 -8.56
N LEU A 121 3.60 2.24 -7.75
CA LEU A 121 2.63 3.32 -7.56
C LEU A 121 2.43 4.13 -8.84
N LEU A 122 3.51 4.44 -9.57
CA LEU A 122 3.41 5.13 -10.86
C LEU A 122 2.62 4.32 -11.89
N PHE A 123 2.84 3.01 -11.93
CA PHE A 123 2.07 2.10 -12.79
C PHE A 123 0.59 2.03 -12.40
N SER A 124 0.30 1.78 -11.12
CA SER A 124 -1.04 1.49 -10.64
C SER A 124 -1.93 2.72 -10.49
N LEU A 125 -1.39 3.86 -10.04
CA LEU A 125 -2.18 5.05 -9.72
C LEU A 125 -2.17 6.12 -10.83
N ILE A 126 -1.22 6.06 -11.76
CA ILE A 126 -1.12 7.04 -12.86
C ILE A 126 -1.37 6.34 -14.19
N PHE A 127 -0.55 5.36 -14.57
CA PHE A 127 -0.66 4.74 -15.89
C PHE A 127 -2.02 4.05 -16.11
N LEU A 128 -2.44 3.14 -15.21
CA LEU A 128 -3.69 2.39 -15.38
C LEU A 128 -4.95 3.27 -15.37
N PRO A 129 -5.12 4.27 -14.47
CA PRO A 129 -6.27 5.17 -14.51
C PRO A 129 -6.31 6.05 -15.76
N LEU A 130 -5.16 6.58 -16.22
CA LEU A 130 -5.13 7.35 -17.47
C LEU A 130 -5.49 6.48 -18.68
N MET A 131 -4.97 5.24 -18.71
CA MET A 131 -5.30 4.26 -19.74
C MET A 131 -6.81 3.95 -19.75
N LEU A 132 -7.41 3.78 -18.56
CA LEU A 132 -8.85 3.62 -18.40
C LEU A 132 -9.63 4.78 -19.00
N VAL A 133 -9.34 6.02 -18.60
CA VAL A 133 -10.09 7.21 -19.06
C VAL A 133 -9.98 7.40 -20.58
N LEU A 134 -8.77 7.25 -21.14
CA LEU A 134 -8.56 7.38 -22.58
C LEU A 134 -9.31 6.30 -23.36
N ARG A 135 -9.23 5.04 -22.91
CA ARG A 135 -9.91 3.92 -23.56
C ARG A 135 -11.44 4.01 -23.43
N LEU A 136 -11.98 4.50 -22.31
CA LEU A 136 -13.42 4.71 -22.16
C LEU A 136 -13.97 5.78 -23.12
N ARG A 137 -13.15 6.80 -23.46
CA ARG A 137 -13.51 7.82 -24.46
C ARG A 137 -13.47 7.27 -25.89
N GLU A 138 -12.55 6.35 -26.20
CA GLU A 138 -12.43 5.74 -27.53
C GLU A 138 -13.54 4.73 -27.83
N LYS A 139 -13.96 3.96 -26.83
CA LYS A 139 -14.90 2.84 -27.03
C LYS A 139 -16.36 3.30 -26.96
N LYS A 140 -17.14 2.89 -27.97
CA LYS A 140 -18.57 3.24 -28.08
C LYS A 140 -19.49 2.19 -27.44
N ALA A 141 -19.14 0.91 -27.49
CA ALA A 141 -19.98 -0.17 -26.98
C ALA A 141 -19.91 -0.30 -25.45
N MET A 142 -21.06 -0.54 -24.80
CA MET A 142 -21.13 -0.71 -23.34
C MET A 142 -20.35 -1.93 -22.84
N THR A 143 -20.42 -3.06 -23.56
CA THR A 143 -19.67 -4.29 -23.23
C THR A 143 -18.16 -4.05 -23.20
N GLU A 144 -17.68 -3.29 -24.18
CA GLU A 144 -16.27 -2.92 -24.30
C GLU A 144 -15.80 -1.95 -23.22
N ARG A 145 -16.66 -0.99 -22.83
CA ARG A 145 -16.40 -0.08 -21.71
C ARG A 145 -16.28 -0.83 -20.39
N VAL A 146 -17.23 -1.73 -20.12
CA VAL A 146 -17.22 -2.58 -18.93
C VAL A 146 -15.95 -3.44 -18.87
N MET A 147 -15.54 -4.02 -20.00
CA MET A 147 -14.34 -4.84 -20.07
C MET A 147 -13.07 -4.05 -19.74
N VAL A 148 -12.93 -2.84 -20.28
CA VAL A 148 -11.79 -1.95 -20.00
C VAL A 148 -11.78 -1.49 -18.54
N SER A 149 -12.93 -1.12 -17.98
CA SER A 149 -13.01 -0.76 -16.57
C SER A 149 -12.64 -1.92 -15.65
N LEU A 150 -13.15 -3.12 -15.96
CA LEU A 150 -12.90 -4.29 -15.15
C LEU A 150 -11.42 -4.71 -15.20
N SER A 151 -10.79 -4.66 -16.38
CA SER A 151 -9.35 -4.97 -16.51
C SER A 151 -8.47 -3.94 -15.79
N ALA A 152 -8.80 -2.64 -15.89
CA ALA A 152 -8.06 -1.60 -15.21
C ALA A 152 -8.16 -1.74 -13.68
N ILE A 153 -9.37 -1.89 -13.14
CA ILE A 153 -9.60 -2.05 -11.69
C ILE A 153 -8.88 -3.30 -11.17
N THR A 154 -9.01 -4.42 -11.87
CA THR A 154 -8.36 -5.67 -11.45
C THR A 154 -6.84 -5.56 -11.53
N GLY A 155 -6.29 -4.90 -12.55
CA GLY A 155 -4.86 -4.64 -12.67
C GLY A 155 -4.29 -3.78 -11.54
N ILE A 156 -5.05 -2.76 -11.10
CA ILE A 156 -4.68 -1.93 -9.94
C ILE A 156 -4.66 -2.78 -8.67
N LEU A 157 -5.69 -3.58 -8.42
CA LEU A 157 -5.79 -4.42 -7.23
C LEU A 157 -4.66 -5.47 -7.17
N ILE A 158 -4.34 -6.13 -8.29
CA ILE A 158 -3.27 -7.14 -8.35
C ILE A 158 -1.90 -6.49 -8.16
N SER A 159 -1.62 -5.39 -8.86
CA SER A 159 -0.33 -4.70 -8.72
C SER A 159 -0.11 -4.19 -7.29
N MET A 160 -1.16 -3.68 -6.64
CA MET A 160 -1.11 -3.28 -5.24
C MET A 160 -0.96 -4.49 -4.30
N GLY A 161 -1.67 -5.59 -4.55
CA GLY A 161 -1.54 -6.84 -3.79
C GLY A 161 -0.12 -7.42 -3.85
N ILE A 162 0.51 -7.42 -5.02
CA ILE A 162 1.91 -7.82 -5.19
C ILE A 162 2.84 -6.88 -4.41
N LEU A 163 2.62 -5.56 -4.47
CA LEU A 163 3.45 -4.59 -3.74
C LEU A 163 3.43 -4.84 -2.24
N PHE A 164 2.25 -5.03 -1.66
CA PHE A 164 2.10 -5.30 -0.22
C PHE A 164 2.79 -6.60 0.17
N LYS A 165 2.70 -7.63 -0.69
CA LYS A 165 3.38 -8.91 -0.47
C LYS A 165 4.90 -8.79 -0.54
N LEU A 166 5.42 -7.99 -1.47
CA LEU A 166 6.85 -7.72 -1.59
C LEU A 166 7.40 -6.92 -0.40
N MET A 167 6.61 -5.99 0.13
CA MET A 167 7.01 -5.12 1.24
C MET A 167 6.70 -5.71 2.62
N HIS A 168 6.12 -6.92 2.69
CA HIS A 168 5.69 -7.57 3.93
C HIS A 168 4.74 -6.70 4.75
N TRP A 169 3.95 -5.87 4.07
CA TRP A 169 2.98 -5.01 4.71
C TRP A 169 1.78 -5.80 5.20
N PRO A 170 1.11 -5.35 6.28
CA PRO A 170 -0.10 -6.00 6.77
C PRO A 170 -1.16 -6.03 5.66
N MET A 171 -2.10 -6.97 5.75
CA MET A 171 -3.17 -7.18 4.75
C MET A 171 -2.73 -7.66 3.36
N ALA A 172 -1.44 -7.90 3.11
CA ALA A 172 -0.94 -8.38 1.81
C ALA A 172 -1.68 -9.63 1.30
N ASN A 173 -1.93 -10.61 2.18
CA ASN A 173 -2.63 -11.84 1.81
C ASN A 173 -4.10 -11.59 1.47
N ILE A 174 -4.78 -10.70 2.18
CA ILE A 174 -6.20 -10.39 1.96
C ILE A 174 -6.38 -9.61 0.65
N LEU A 175 -5.55 -8.59 0.43
CA LEU A 175 -5.58 -7.82 -0.82
C LEU A 175 -5.18 -8.68 -2.03
N GLY A 176 -4.13 -9.49 -1.88
CA GLY A 176 -3.70 -10.42 -2.92
C GLY A 176 -4.79 -11.45 -3.28
N LEU A 177 -5.36 -12.13 -2.28
CA LEU A 177 -6.38 -13.17 -2.50
C LEU A 177 -7.68 -12.59 -3.07
N SER A 178 -8.13 -11.44 -2.58
CA SER A 178 -9.32 -10.75 -3.12
C SER A 178 -9.10 -10.30 -4.56
N SER A 179 -7.91 -9.77 -4.90
CA SER A 179 -7.58 -9.36 -6.27
C SER A 179 -7.60 -10.52 -7.27
N VAL A 180 -7.04 -11.67 -6.89
CA VAL A 180 -7.08 -12.89 -7.71
C VAL A 180 -8.51 -13.46 -7.78
N GLY A 181 -9.26 -13.40 -6.68
CA GLY A 181 -10.68 -13.78 -6.67
C GLY A 181 -11.49 -12.97 -7.67
N ILE A 182 -11.34 -11.64 -7.68
CA ILE A 182 -12.00 -10.76 -8.66
C ILE A 182 -11.55 -11.10 -10.09
N LEU A 183 -10.26 -11.36 -10.30
CA LEU A 183 -9.75 -11.72 -11.62
C LEU A 183 -10.37 -13.03 -12.15
N VAL A 184 -10.44 -14.07 -11.31
CA VAL A 184 -10.89 -15.41 -11.71
C VAL A 184 -12.41 -15.52 -11.77
N PHE A 185 -13.13 -14.92 -10.81
CA PHE A 185 -14.58 -15.06 -10.70
C PHE A 185 -15.37 -13.95 -11.40
N LEU A 186 -14.78 -12.78 -11.65
CA LEU A 186 -15.48 -11.65 -12.28
C LEU A 186 -14.90 -11.31 -13.66
N PHE A 187 -13.59 -11.07 -13.76
CA PHE A 187 -12.96 -10.66 -15.02
C PHE A 187 -12.94 -11.80 -16.05
N LEU A 188 -12.45 -12.98 -15.66
CA LEU A 188 -12.27 -14.11 -16.56
C LEU A 188 -13.59 -14.58 -17.23
N PRO A 189 -14.73 -14.75 -16.50
CA PRO A 189 -15.98 -15.19 -17.14
C PRO A 189 -16.52 -14.15 -18.12
N VAL A 190 -16.47 -12.86 -17.75
CA VAL A 190 -16.89 -11.76 -18.63
C VAL A 190 -16.02 -11.74 -19.88
N TYR A 191 -14.70 -11.82 -19.72
CA TYR A 191 -13.72 -11.82 -20.82
C TYR A 191 -13.94 -13.00 -21.78
N LEU A 192 -14.13 -14.22 -21.26
CA LEU A 192 -14.41 -15.41 -22.05
C LEU A 192 -15.72 -15.28 -22.84
N VAL A 193 -16.82 -14.86 -22.19
CA VAL A 193 -18.12 -14.71 -22.87
C VAL A 193 -18.06 -13.66 -23.97
N THR A 194 -17.39 -12.53 -23.73
CA THR A 194 -17.25 -11.49 -24.76
C THR A 194 -16.31 -11.88 -25.90
N GLY A 195 -15.19 -12.55 -25.58
CA GLY A 195 -14.14 -12.85 -26.55
C GLY A 195 -14.39 -14.10 -27.39
N LEU A 196 -15.13 -15.10 -26.86
CA LEU A 196 -15.49 -16.31 -27.62
C LEU A 196 -16.60 -16.06 -28.66
N ARG A 197 -17.42 -15.02 -28.45
CA ARG A 197 -18.48 -14.60 -29.40
C ARG A 197 -17.92 -14.04 -30.71
N ASN A 198 -16.72 -13.48 -30.68
CA ASN A 198 -16.06 -12.94 -31.86
C ASN A 198 -15.06 -13.98 -32.42
N PRO A 199 -15.27 -14.53 -33.63
CA PRO A 199 -14.41 -15.57 -34.18
C PRO A 199 -12.95 -15.09 -34.36
N ASP A 200 -12.76 -13.81 -34.71
CA ASP A 200 -11.43 -13.24 -34.97
C ASP A 200 -10.55 -13.13 -33.71
N THR A 201 -11.16 -12.95 -32.53
CA THR A 201 -10.43 -12.80 -31.26
C THR A 201 -10.44 -14.08 -30.42
N ARG A 202 -11.06 -15.16 -30.90
CA ARG A 202 -11.30 -16.39 -30.11
C ARG A 202 -10.00 -16.98 -29.60
N LEU A 203 -8.99 -17.15 -30.46
CA LEU A 203 -7.68 -17.70 -30.06
C LEU A 203 -6.98 -16.80 -29.05
N ASN A 204 -6.92 -15.49 -29.29
CA ASN A 204 -6.31 -14.54 -28.36
C ASN A 204 -7.00 -14.55 -26.98
N THR A 205 -8.32 -14.69 -26.97
CA THR A 205 -9.12 -14.80 -25.74
C THR A 205 -8.77 -16.07 -24.96
N ILE A 206 -8.73 -17.23 -25.63
CA ILE A 206 -8.38 -18.51 -24.98
C ILE A 206 -6.97 -18.45 -24.42
N VAL A 207 -5.98 -18.02 -25.22
CA VAL A 207 -4.57 -17.94 -24.79
C VAL A 207 -4.42 -16.99 -23.60
N SER A 208 -5.01 -15.79 -23.67
CA SER A 208 -4.97 -14.82 -22.57
C SER A 208 -5.61 -15.37 -21.30
N SER A 209 -6.75 -16.07 -21.41
CA SER A 209 -7.42 -16.72 -20.28
C SER A 209 -6.57 -17.79 -19.63
N VAL A 210 -5.88 -18.62 -20.41
CA VAL A 210 -4.93 -19.63 -19.88
C VAL A 210 -3.78 -18.95 -19.13
N LEU A 211 -3.20 -17.89 -19.70
CA LEU A 211 -2.13 -17.12 -19.04
C LEU A 211 -2.60 -16.49 -17.72
N ILE A 212 -3.83 -15.96 -17.69
CA ILE A 212 -4.44 -15.40 -16.48
C ILE A 212 -4.61 -16.47 -15.39
N VAL A 213 -5.11 -17.65 -15.74
CA VAL A 213 -5.29 -18.75 -14.79
C VAL A 213 -3.94 -19.25 -14.26
N CYS A 214 -2.94 -19.44 -15.14
CA CYS A 214 -1.59 -19.80 -14.73
C CYS A 214 -0.95 -18.74 -13.82
N GLY A 215 -1.04 -17.46 -14.18
CA GLY A 215 -0.52 -16.36 -13.36
C GLY A 215 -1.19 -16.28 -11.99
N SER A 216 -2.51 -16.50 -11.94
CA SER A 216 -3.28 -16.56 -10.69
C SER A 216 -2.84 -17.73 -9.81
N ALA A 217 -2.67 -18.92 -10.40
CA ALA A 217 -2.21 -20.10 -9.68
C ALA A 217 -0.80 -19.92 -9.12
N LEU A 218 0.11 -19.32 -9.88
CA LEU A 218 1.47 -18.98 -9.41
C LEU A 218 1.45 -17.94 -8.29
N PHE A 219 0.56 -16.95 -8.33
CA PHE A 219 0.43 -16.00 -7.24
C PHE A 219 -0.11 -16.65 -5.96
N LEU A 220 -1.09 -17.56 -6.10
CA LEU A 220 -1.68 -18.30 -4.99
C LEU A 220 -0.69 -19.30 -4.38
N SER A 221 0.21 -19.89 -5.16
CA SER A 221 1.26 -20.77 -4.62
C SER A 221 2.24 -20.05 -3.70
N LEU A 222 2.41 -18.73 -3.87
CA LEU A 222 3.18 -17.88 -2.96
C LEU A 222 2.43 -17.55 -1.66
N ALA A 223 1.12 -17.81 -1.56
CA ALA A 223 0.35 -17.53 -0.36
C ALA A 223 0.43 -18.70 0.62
N ARG A 224 0.71 -18.42 1.90
CA ARG A 224 0.67 -19.47 2.93
C ARG A 224 -0.79 -19.82 3.23
N PRO A 225 -1.20 -21.09 3.15
CA PRO A 225 -2.55 -21.49 3.49
C PRO A 225 -2.79 -21.33 5.01
N PRO A 226 -4.02 -21.02 5.45
CA PRO A 226 -4.35 -20.81 6.87
C PRO A 226 -3.95 -21.99 7.77
N TYR A 227 -4.09 -23.21 7.25
CA TYR A 227 -3.65 -24.43 7.94
C TYR A 227 -2.14 -24.43 8.22
N ALA A 228 -1.31 -24.05 7.25
CA ALA A 228 0.14 -23.98 7.45
C ALA A 228 0.52 -22.90 8.46
N THR A 229 -0.17 -21.76 8.46
CA THR A 229 0.00 -20.71 9.48
C THR A 229 -0.36 -21.24 10.87
N ARG A 230 -1.48 -21.95 11.03
CA ARG A 230 -1.88 -22.55 12.31
C ARG A 230 -0.87 -23.58 12.80
N VAL A 231 -0.39 -24.45 11.91
CA VAL A 231 0.66 -25.42 12.25
C VAL A 231 1.96 -24.72 12.66
N GLN A 232 2.30 -23.60 12.02
CA GLN A 232 3.45 -22.78 12.44
C GLN A 232 3.27 -22.22 13.84
N TYR A 233 2.11 -21.65 14.15
CA TYR A 233 1.83 -21.09 15.47
C TYR A 233 1.81 -22.16 16.57
N ILE A 234 1.30 -23.36 16.29
CA ILE A 234 1.41 -24.50 17.21
C ILE A 234 2.89 -24.84 17.45
N ARG A 235 3.70 -24.97 16.40
CA ARG A 235 5.15 -25.27 16.53
C ARG A 235 5.90 -24.20 17.32
N ASN A 236 5.63 -22.92 17.05
CA ASN A 236 6.21 -21.79 17.77
C ASN A 236 5.85 -21.86 19.27
N THR A 237 4.58 -22.15 19.57
CA THR A 237 4.06 -22.23 20.94
C THR A 237 4.66 -23.42 21.70
N GLU A 238 4.72 -24.60 21.06
CA GLU A 238 5.37 -25.79 21.65
C GLU A 238 6.86 -25.57 21.91
N GLN A 239 7.56 -24.91 20.97
CA GLN A 239 8.97 -24.56 21.14
C GLN A 239 9.17 -23.67 22.36
N PHE A 240 8.34 -22.65 22.54
CA PHE A 240 8.38 -21.77 23.71
C PHE A 240 8.13 -22.53 25.01
N ILE A 241 7.05 -23.31 25.10
CA ILE A 241 6.69 -24.09 26.30
C ILE A 241 7.83 -25.06 26.67
N ARG A 242 8.41 -25.75 25.67
CA ARG A 242 9.53 -26.66 25.89
C ARG A 242 10.76 -25.92 26.43
N SER A 243 11.12 -24.78 25.84
CA SER A 243 12.25 -23.96 26.32
C SER A 243 12.02 -23.45 27.73
N GLN A 244 10.79 -23.05 28.07
CA GLN A 244 10.43 -22.62 29.42
C GLN A 244 10.59 -23.76 30.44
N ARG A 245 10.16 -24.98 30.12
CA ARG A 245 10.36 -26.15 31.01
C ARG A 245 11.82 -26.45 31.28
N ILE A 246 12.67 -26.36 30.24
CA ILE A 246 14.11 -26.56 30.38
C ILE A 246 14.68 -25.53 31.36
N LEU A 247 14.33 -24.26 31.16
CA LEU A 247 14.74 -23.17 32.03
C LEU A 247 14.27 -23.36 33.49
N GLU A 248 13.01 -23.73 33.70
CA GLU A 248 12.46 -24.01 35.03
C GLU A 248 13.18 -25.18 35.71
N THR A 249 13.55 -26.21 34.96
CA THR A 249 14.29 -27.37 35.47
C THR A 249 15.69 -26.97 35.91
N GLU A 250 16.42 -26.21 35.09
CA GLU A 250 17.74 -25.65 35.44
C GLU A 250 17.66 -24.71 36.65
N ALA A 251 16.65 -23.85 36.69
CA ALA A 251 16.42 -22.95 37.81
C ALA A 251 16.24 -23.71 39.12
N ARG A 252 15.43 -24.78 39.13
CA ARG A 252 15.21 -25.64 40.32
C ARG A 252 16.48 -26.32 40.80
N GLN A 253 17.35 -26.77 39.90
CA GLN A 253 18.63 -27.38 40.29
C GLN A 253 19.51 -26.39 41.05
N ILE A 254 19.44 -25.09 40.73
CA ILE A 254 20.22 -24.06 41.41
C ILE A 254 19.57 -23.63 42.73
N THR A 255 18.23 -23.49 42.81
CA THR A 255 17.54 -23.10 44.06
C THR A 255 17.62 -24.16 45.16
N VAL A 256 17.73 -25.44 44.80
CA VAL A 256 17.88 -26.54 45.79
C VAL A 256 19.28 -26.51 46.44
N GLU A 257 20.25 -25.80 45.87
CA GLU A 257 21.64 -25.93 46.31
C GLU A 257 22.42 -24.60 46.55
N SER A 258 21.80 -23.41 46.58
CA SER A 258 22.53 -22.14 46.79
C SER A 258 21.72 -21.03 47.48
N SER A 259 22.23 -20.55 48.62
CA SER A 259 21.80 -19.36 49.38
C SER A 259 22.68 -18.12 49.08
N ALA A 260 23.50 -18.12 48.03
CA ALA A 260 24.32 -16.97 47.65
C ALA A 260 23.99 -16.56 46.21
N ALA A 261 22.82 -15.95 46.03
CA ALA A 261 22.43 -15.37 44.75
C ALA A 261 23.08 -13.98 44.59
N ASN A 262 23.91 -13.81 43.57
CA ASN A 262 24.37 -12.48 43.12
C ASN A 262 23.14 -11.60 42.86
N GLU A 263 23.02 -10.47 43.57
CA GLU A 263 21.88 -9.55 43.48
C GLU A 263 21.59 -9.10 42.04
N GLU A 264 22.63 -8.93 41.22
CA GLU A 264 22.52 -8.60 39.80
C GLU A 264 21.89 -9.72 38.96
N LEU A 265 22.19 -10.98 39.27
CA LEU A 265 21.61 -12.14 38.58
C LEU A 265 20.12 -12.24 38.87
N THR A 266 19.72 -12.05 40.14
CA THR A 266 18.32 -12.00 40.54
C THR A 266 17.59 -10.88 39.81
N ARG A 267 18.22 -9.69 39.70
CA ARG A 267 17.66 -8.54 38.98
C ARG A 267 17.48 -8.82 37.48
N VAL A 268 18.45 -9.44 36.81
CA VAL A 268 18.32 -9.81 35.38
C VAL A 268 17.15 -10.77 35.19
N ARG A 269 17.04 -11.81 36.05
CA ARG A 269 15.96 -12.80 35.97
C ARG A 269 14.58 -12.19 36.20
N THR A 270 14.41 -11.32 37.20
CA THR A 270 13.11 -10.69 37.46
C THR A 270 12.65 -9.82 36.29
N LEU A 271 13.57 -9.06 35.69
CA LEU A 271 13.29 -8.26 34.50
C LEU A 271 12.95 -9.13 33.29
N CYS A 272 13.70 -10.22 33.06
CA CYS A 272 13.40 -11.19 32.00
C CYS A 272 12.02 -11.84 32.19
N SER A 273 11.67 -12.26 33.41
CA SER A 273 10.35 -12.85 33.68
C SER A 273 9.20 -11.87 33.49
N SER A 274 9.38 -10.61 33.91
CA SER A 274 8.36 -9.56 33.74
C SER A 274 8.09 -9.29 32.27
N LEU A 275 9.15 -9.07 31.48
CA LEU A 275 9.02 -8.83 30.04
C LEU A 275 8.46 -10.05 29.31
N ARG A 276 8.81 -11.27 29.72
CA ARG A 276 8.23 -12.49 29.17
C ARG A 276 6.72 -12.54 29.39
N SER A 277 6.26 -12.31 30.62
CA SER A 277 4.84 -12.30 30.94
C SER A 277 4.08 -11.23 30.16
N ALA A 278 4.68 -10.05 29.97
CA ALA A 278 4.10 -8.99 29.14
C ALA A 278 3.92 -9.43 27.67
N ILE A 279 4.96 -10.03 27.07
CA ILE A 279 4.90 -10.53 25.69
C ILE A 279 3.87 -11.66 25.54
N VAL A 280 3.81 -12.60 26.49
CA VAL A 280 2.83 -13.70 26.45
C VAL A 280 1.41 -13.17 26.60
N GLN A 281 1.19 -12.20 27.50
CA GLN A 281 -0.11 -11.56 27.69
C GLN A 281 -0.56 -10.78 26.46
N PHE A 282 0.35 -10.08 25.78
CA PHE A 282 0.06 -9.40 24.53
C PHE A 282 -0.37 -10.38 23.42
N GLU A 283 0.35 -11.49 23.25
CA GLU A 283 0.06 -12.48 22.20
C GLU A 283 -1.22 -13.29 22.47
N THR A 284 -1.45 -13.67 23.72
CA THR A 284 -2.44 -14.71 24.06
C THR A 284 -3.58 -14.23 24.94
N GLY A 285 -3.49 -13.02 25.49
CA GLY A 285 -4.40 -12.52 26.52
C GLY A 285 -4.23 -13.20 27.89
N LEU A 286 -3.29 -14.14 28.02
CA LEU A 286 -3.04 -14.91 29.24
C LEU A 286 -1.68 -14.54 29.87
N PRO A 287 -1.57 -14.49 31.21
CA PRO A 287 -0.32 -14.15 31.87
C PRO A 287 0.75 -15.26 31.81
N SER A 288 0.34 -16.50 31.56
CA SER A 288 1.24 -17.64 31.38
C SER A 288 0.62 -18.69 30.45
N LEU A 289 1.50 -19.46 29.80
CA LEU A 289 1.12 -20.48 28.83
C LEU A 289 1.48 -21.88 29.35
N GLY A 290 0.50 -22.79 29.32
CA GLY A 290 0.64 -24.18 29.76
C GLY A 290 0.27 -25.20 28.68
N ASP A 291 0.15 -26.47 29.06
CA ASP A 291 -0.23 -27.59 28.16
C ASP A 291 -1.64 -27.46 27.56
N ASP A 292 -2.45 -26.57 28.10
CA ASP A 292 -3.82 -26.31 27.68
C ASP A 292 -3.92 -25.25 26.56
N TYR A 293 -2.79 -24.81 26.00
CA TYR A 293 -2.73 -23.82 24.92
C TYR A 293 -3.60 -24.19 23.71
N LEU A 294 -3.67 -25.48 23.33
CA LEU A 294 -4.53 -25.97 22.25
C LEU A 294 -6.03 -25.80 22.54
N LYS A 295 -6.44 -25.96 23.81
CA LYS A 295 -7.86 -25.84 24.22
C LYS A 295 -8.29 -24.38 24.33
N LYS A 296 -7.36 -23.51 24.72
CA LYS A 296 -7.59 -22.07 24.88
C LYS A 296 -7.37 -21.27 23.59
N GLU A 297 -6.97 -21.94 22.51
CA GLU A 297 -6.56 -21.32 21.23
C GLU A 297 -5.52 -20.20 21.42
N ALA A 298 -4.65 -20.38 22.42
CA ALA A 298 -3.65 -19.41 22.82
C ALA A 298 -2.32 -19.75 22.12
N PHE A 299 -1.97 -18.99 21.08
CA PHE A 299 -0.80 -19.26 20.27
C PHE A 299 0.14 -18.07 20.20
N ILE A 300 1.45 -18.34 20.13
CA ILE A 300 2.46 -17.32 19.85
C ILE A 300 2.56 -17.14 18.33
N SER A 301 2.23 -15.93 17.87
CA SER A 301 2.22 -15.55 16.47
C SER A 301 3.58 -14.99 16.01
N ASP A 302 3.63 -14.51 14.76
CA ASP A 302 4.81 -13.83 14.19
C ASP A 302 4.75 -12.30 14.40
N GLU A 303 3.90 -11.81 15.30
CA GLU A 303 3.74 -10.38 15.57
C GLU A 303 5.01 -9.79 16.21
N LEU A 304 5.26 -8.50 15.95
CA LEU A 304 6.43 -7.80 16.46
C LEU A 304 6.18 -7.37 17.91
N ILE A 305 7.20 -7.42 18.77
CA ILE A 305 7.10 -6.96 20.17
C ILE A 305 7.04 -5.43 20.33
N THR A 306 7.13 -4.68 19.22
CA THR A 306 7.19 -3.21 19.25
C THR A 306 6.01 -2.56 19.99
N PRO A 307 4.75 -3.04 19.87
CA PRO A 307 3.64 -2.53 20.66
C PRO A 307 3.84 -2.71 22.17
N VAL A 308 4.33 -3.88 22.60
CA VAL A 308 4.62 -4.18 24.01
C VAL A 308 5.69 -3.24 24.57
N LEU A 309 6.76 -3.01 23.80
CA LEU A 309 7.86 -2.15 24.21
C LEU A 309 7.55 -0.64 24.14
N ASN A 310 6.44 -0.25 23.50
CA ASN A 310 6.01 1.15 23.46
C ASN A 310 5.21 1.56 24.71
N GLU A 311 4.70 0.61 25.49
CA GLU A 311 4.06 0.90 26.77
C GLU A 311 5.11 1.36 27.78
N ARG A 312 4.85 2.48 28.48
CA ARG A 312 5.82 3.15 29.37
C ARG A 312 6.49 2.19 30.35
N ASP A 313 5.70 1.39 31.06
CA ASP A 313 6.20 0.51 32.10
C ASP A 313 7.13 -0.58 31.53
N HIS A 314 6.79 -1.12 30.36
CA HIS A 314 7.60 -2.14 29.68
C HIS A 314 8.84 -1.56 29.01
N ALA A 315 8.77 -0.33 28.50
CA ALA A 315 9.91 0.40 27.97
C ALA A 315 10.99 0.61 29.05
N ASP A 316 10.57 1.00 30.25
CA ASP A 316 11.46 1.20 31.39
C ASP A 316 12.07 -0.12 31.89
N GLN A 317 11.28 -1.20 31.91
CA GLN A 317 11.78 -2.56 32.21
C GLN A 317 12.80 -3.04 31.18
N TYR A 318 12.56 -2.80 29.89
CA TYR A 318 13.48 -3.15 28.81
C TYR A 318 14.79 -2.35 28.89
N ALA A 319 14.73 -1.05 29.15
CA ALA A 319 15.92 -0.22 29.36
C ALA A 319 16.71 -0.70 30.59
N SER A 320 16.01 -1.02 31.67
CA SER A 320 16.61 -1.58 32.90
C SER A 320 17.27 -2.93 32.65
N LEU A 321 16.67 -3.80 31.84
CA LEU A 321 17.25 -5.09 31.47
C LEU A 321 18.54 -4.90 30.70
N LYS A 322 18.55 -3.99 29.71
CA LYS A 322 19.74 -3.68 28.91
C LYS A 322 20.89 -3.17 29.79
N GLN A 323 20.60 -2.31 30.77
CA GLN A 323 21.60 -1.83 31.72
C GLN A 323 22.10 -2.94 32.65
N ALA A 324 21.20 -3.78 33.17
CA ALA A 324 21.56 -4.88 34.06
C ALA A 324 22.45 -5.91 33.36
N VAL A 325 22.13 -6.26 32.11
CA VAL A 325 22.94 -7.16 31.27
C VAL A 325 24.33 -6.57 30.98
N ALA A 326 24.40 -5.26 30.68
CA ALA A 326 25.68 -4.58 30.47
C ALA A 326 26.54 -4.55 31.74
N SER A 327 25.94 -4.28 32.90
CA SER A 327 26.64 -4.30 34.20
C SER A 327 27.18 -5.70 34.51
N TYR A 328 26.35 -6.74 34.33
CA TYR A 328 26.74 -8.13 34.57
C TYR A 328 27.90 -8.56 33.67
N ASN A 329 27.83 -8.24 32.37
CA ASN A 329 28.90 -8.56 31.42
C ASN A 329 30.19 -7.79 31.70
N GLY A 330 30.11 -6.56 32.23
CA GLY A 330 31.29 -5.76 32.60
C GLY A 330 32.03 -6.28 33.84
N LYS A 331 31.37 -7.05 34.70
CA LYS A 331 31.94 -7.64 35.93
C LYS A 331 32.34 -9.10 35.77
N LEU A 332 32.28 -9.63 34.55
CA LEU A 332 32.46 -11.06 34.29
C LEU A 332 33.95 -11.47 34.34
N SER A 333 34.24 -12.63 34.94
CA SER A 333 35.57 -13.26 34.89
C SER A 333 35.81 -13.95 33.53
N ASN A 334 37.08 -14.15 33.14
CA ASN A 334 37.48 -14.71 31.83
C ASN A 334 36.94 -16.14 31.56
N ASP A 335 36.62 -16.94 32.58
CA ASP A 335 36.14 -18.32 32.43
C ASP A 335 34.62 -18.45 32.23
N MET A 336 33.91 -17.31 32.24
CA MET A 336 32.45 -17.23 32.21
C MET A 336 31.93 -16.77 30.86
N GLN A 337 30.73 -17.22 30.48
CA GLN A 337 30.14 -16.83 29.20
C GLN A 337 29.36 -15.52 29.34
N PRO A 338 29.60 -14.50 28.49
CA PRO A 338 28.83 -13.27 28.55
C PRO A 338 27.39 -13.50 28.12
N LEU A 339 26.47 -12.75 28.72
CA LEU A 339 25.07 -12.73 28.33
C LEU A 339 24.93 -12.17 26.91
N PRO A 340 24.06 -12.75 26.06
CA PRO A 340 23.99 -12.42 24.65
C PRO A 340 23.32 -11.06 24.42
N VAL A 341 24.06 -10.15 23.78
CA VAL A 341 23.58 -8.80 23.41
C VAL A 341 23.54 -8.61 21.90
N LYS A 342 24.47 -9.21 21.15
CA LYS A 342 24.53 -9.09 19.69
C LYS A 342 23.49 -9.99 19.03
N ALA A 343 22.83 -9.48 18.00
CA ALA A 343 21.78 -10.15 17.25
C ALA A 343 20.60 -10.62 18.12
N THR A 344 20.34 -9.94 19.26
CA THR A 344 19.19 -10.19 20.14
C THR A 344 18.27 -8.99 20.23
N LEU A 345 17.14 -9.14 20.93
CA LEU A 345 16.20 -8.06 21.21
C LEU A 345 16.85 -6.83 21.89
N LEU A 346 18.01 -6.97 22.55
CA LEU A 346 18.72 -5.88 23.24
C LEU A 346 19.45 -4.94 22.27
N GLU A 347 19.82 -5.44 21.08
CA GLU A 347 20.42 -4.66 20.01
C GLU A 347 19.34 -4.09 19.08
N ASN A 348 18.37 -4.90 18.66
CA ASN A 348 17.27 -4.47 17.80
C ASN A 348 15.91 -4.94 18.35
N PRO A 349 15.05 -4.04 18.85
CA PRO A 349 13.75 -4.40 19.42
C PRO A 349 12.69 -4.78 18.36
N LYS A 350 12.97 -4.62 17.06
CA LYS A 350 12.04 -4.98 15.97
C LYS A 350 12.13 -6.47 15.64
N VAL A 351 11.81 -7.32 16.61
CA VAL A 351 11.84 -8.78 16.47
C VAL A 351 10.45 -9.39 16.72
N PRO A 352 10.14 -10.55 16.11
CA PRO A 352 8.93 -11.31 16.41
C PRO A 352 8.89 -11.78 17.87
N SER A 353 7.70 -11.95 18.42
CA SER A 353 7.50 -12.37 19.82
C SER A 353 8.21 -13.68 20.16
N LEU A 354 8.19 -14.70 19.30
CA LEU A 354 8.93 -15.94 19.55
C LEU A 354 10.44 -15.70 19.68
N VAL A 355 11.02 -14.83 18.85
CA VAL A 355 12.46 -14.51 18.89
C VAL A 355 12.78 -13.80 20.20
N ALA A 356 11.99 -12.80 20.57
CA ALA A 356 12.14 -12.09 21.83
C ALA A 356 12.06 -13.02 23.05
N LEU A 357 11.05 -13.90 23.08
CA LEU A 357 10.87 -14.89 24.15
C LEU A 357 12.06 -15.86 24.23
N ASN A 358 12.57 -16.29 23.08
CA ASN A 358 13.75 -17.15 23.01
C ASN A 358 15.01 -16.42 23.51
N ASP A 359 15.24 -15.17 23.10
CA ASP A 359 16.38 -14.36 23.55
C ASP A 359 16.35 -14.14 25.06
N LEU A 360 15.19 -13.80 25.65
CA LEU A 360 15.02 -13.69 27.09
C LEU A 360 15.32 -15.01 27.81
N THR A 361 14.88 -16.13 27.22
CA THR A 361 15.15 -17.47 27.78
C THR A 361 16.64 -17.82 27.71
N GLN A 362 17.33 -17.47 26.63
CA GLN A 362 18.77 -17.69 26.48
C GLN A 362 19.59 -16.85 27.46
N ILE A 363 19.22 -15.58 27.66
CA ILE A 363 19.85 -14.71 28.68
C ILE A 363 19.77 -15.39 30.05
N GLU A 364 18.58 -15.81 30.49
CA GLU A 364 18.43 -16.46 31.78
C GLU A 364 19.15 -17.81 31.87
N MET A 365 19.15 -18.61 30.80
CA MET A 365 19.82 -19.91 30.78
C MET A 365 21.34 -19.77 30.95
N ILE A 366 21.98 -18.84 30.22
CA ILE A 366 23.42 -18.56 30.37
C ILE A 366 23.72 -17.99 31.75
N ALA A 367 22.84 -17.12 32.27
CA ALA A 367 22.99 -16.56 33.60
C ALA A 367 22.94 -17.64 34.69
N LEU A 368 22.06 -18.64 34.56
CA LEU A 368 21.99 -19.81 35.44
C LEU A 368 23.23 -20.71 35.31
N GLN A 369 23.69 -20.99 34.09
CA GLN A 369 24.89 -21.80 33.86
C GLN A 369 26.14 -21.16 34.47
N ASN A 370 26.28 -19.86 34.32
CA ASN A 370 27.32 -19.06 34.95
C ASN A 370 27.26 -19.15 36.49
N ALA A 371 26.07 -19.02 37.09
CA ALA A 371 25.89 -19.20 38.53
C ALA A 371 26.33 -20.58 39.02
N ARG A 372 26.02 -21.63 38.24
CA ARG A 372 26.45 -23.00 38.52
C ARG A 372 27.96 -23.17 38.43
N ARG A 373 28.62 -22.56 37.44
CA ARG A 373 30.09 -22.62 37.27
C ARG A 373 30.84 -21.94 38.41
N LEU A 374 30.38 -20.75 38.82
CA LEU A 374 30.95 -20.05 39.98
C LEU A 374 30.92 -20.93 41.23
N LYS A 375 29.84 -21.71 41.41
CA LYS A 375 29.71 -22.65 42.53
C LYS A 375 30.61 -23.88 42.39
N ALA A 376 30.78 -24.43 41.18
CA ALA A 376 31.62 -25.61 40.98
C ALA A 376 33.14 -25.32 41.12
N GLY A 377 33.54 -24.04 40.97
CA GLY A 377 34.92 -23.58 41.12
C GLY A 377 35.26 -22.99 42.49
N SER A 378 34.29 -22.84 43.39
CA SER A 378 34.46 -22.47 44.81
C SER A 378 34.48 -23.70 45.70
#